data_AF-A0A4R6L8R2-F1
#
_entry.id   AF-A0A4R6L8R2-F1
#
_cell.length_a   1.000
_cell.length_b   1.000
_cell.length_c   1.000
_cell.angle_alpha   90.00
_cell.angle_beta   90.00
_cell.angle_gamma   90.00
#
_symmetry.space_group_name_H-M   'P 1'
#
loop_
_entity.id
_entity.type
_entity.pdbx_description
1 polymer ?
#
loop_
_entity_poly.entity_id
_entity_poly.type
_entity_poly.pdbx_seq_one_letter_code
_entity_poly.pdbx_strand_id
1 'polypeptide(L)'
;MKALSVKQPWAHLICTPRLDNPLLGIKDIENRTWRTNFRGRIYIHASAKIVDVEFSTGQTADLYLNNIWYPGVGFSKEMKVVSAIIGEVEIIDCVQNHPSIWAEKAAPGEKPIWKWVLANPILYEKPILNVKGKLSFWEPEIEIVECVKCGQKFDSNIMTEDDGSEKFCLECYDVILGNFLSVR
;
A
#
# COMPACT_ATOMS: atom_id res chain seq x y z
N MET A 1 -13.50 -4.04 2.33
CA MET A 1 -12.61 -3.08 3.04
C MET A 1 -12.52 -1.79 2.25
N LYS A 2 -12.39 -0.62 2.91
CA LYS A 2 -12.26 0.67 2.23
C LYS A 2 -10.88 0.83 1.59
N ALA A 3 -10.78 1.68 0.58
CA ALA A 3 -9.56 2.06 -0.10
C ALA A 3 -9.32 3.57 -0.03
N LEU A 4 -8.05 3.95 -0.08
CA LEU A 4 -7.60 5.34 -0.22
C LEU A 4 -6.66 5.46 -1.41
N SER A 5 -6.98 6.36 -2.34
CA SER A 5 -6.07 6.66 -3.45
C SER A 5 -5.01 7.67 -3.02
N VAL A 6 -3.75 7.33 -3.25
CA VAL A 6 -2.56 8.10 -2.89
C VAL A 6 -1.64 8.19 -4.11
N LYS A 7 -0.99 9.34 -4.34
CA LYS A 7 -0.07 9.52 -5.47
C LYS A 7 1.25 8.78 -5.22
N GLN A 8 1.90 8.31 -6.27
CA GLN A 8 3.29 7.87 -6.16
C GLN A 8 4.23 9.07 -6.02
N PRO A 9 5.32 8.98 -5.23
CA PRO A 9 5.84 7.77 -4.56
C PRO A 9 5.19 7.44 -3.20
N TRP A 10 4.33 8.32 -2.67
CA TRP A 10 3.79 8.21 -1.31
C TRP A 10 3.01 6.93 -1.05
N ALA A 11 2.22 6.47 -2.02
CA ALA A 11 1.45 5.23 -1.89
C ALA A 11 2.37 4.05 -1.55
N HIS A 12 3.47 3.89 -2.28
CA HIS A 12 4.41 2.80 -2.03
C HIS A 12 5.12 2.98 -0.69
N LEU A 13 5.58 4.20 -0.36
CA LEU A 13 6.23 4.46 0.93
C LEU A 13 5.35 4.16 2.15
N ILE A 14 4.02 4.33 2.03
CA ILE A 14 3.07 3.96 3.08
C ILE A 14 3.01 2.43 3.26
N CYS A 15 2.98 1.68 2.16
CA CYS A 15 2.82 0.22 2.21
C CYS A 15 4.11 -0.53 2.49
N THR A 16 5.28 0.06 2.22
CA THR A 16 6.56 -0.62 2.42
C THR A 16 6.91 -0.63 3.91
N PRO A 17 7.00 -1.81 4.55
CA PRO A 17 7.47 -1.92 5.92
C PRO A 17 8.91 -1.44 6.04
N ARG A 18 9.26 -0.83 7.18
CA ARG A 18 10.64 -0.45 7.46
C ARG A 18 11.49 -1.67 7.80
N LEU A 19 12.79 -1.59 7.50
CA LEU A 19 13.75 -2.65 7.84
C LEU A 19 14.01 -2.74 9.35
N ASP A 20 14.01 -1.62 10.06
CA ASP A 20 14.24 -1.55 11.50
C ASP A 20 12.99 -1.81 12.33
N ASN A 21 11.80 -1.57 11.76
CA ASN A 21 10.52 -1.84 12.40
C ASN A 21 9.43 -2.19 11.37
N PRO A 22 9.13 -3.48 11.13
CA PRO A 22 8.16 -3.90 10.12
C PRO A 22 6.71 -3.56 10.48
N LEU A 23 6.42 -3.10 11.70
CA LEU A 23 5.08 -2.62 12.08
C LEU A 23 4.81 -1.20 11.62
N LEU A 24 5.81 -0.49 11.09
CA LEU A 24 5.68 0.86 10.57
C LEU A 24 5.99 0.89 9.08
N GLY A 25 5.23 1.69 8.34
CA GLY A 25 5.56 2.03 6.97
C GLY A 25 6.75 2.98 6.94
N ILE A 26 7.45 3.05 5.82
CA ILE A 26 8.49 4.07 5.64
C ILE A 26 7.87 5.45 5.83
N LYS A 27 6.75 5.72 5.16
CA LYS A 27 5.88 6.84 5.45
C LYS A 27 4.77 6.41 6.41
N ASP A 28 4.98 6.63 7.71
CA ASP A 28 4.07 6.29 8.81
C ASP A 28 2.93 7.30 9.04
N ILE A 29 2.87 8.37 8.24
CA ILE A 29 1.87 9.43 8.35
C ILE A 29 1.27 9.73 6.98
N GLU A 30 -0.05 9.73 6.87
CA GLU A 30 -0.76 10.30 5.73
C GLU A 30 -1.26 11.71 6.08
N ASN A 31 -0.84 12.70 5.29
CA ASN A 31 -1.15 14.12 5.51
C ASN A 31 -2.42 14.51 4.73
N ARG A 32 -3.46 15.00 5.42
CA ARG A 32 -4.73 15.41 4.79
C ARG A 32 -5.24 16.73 5.36
N THR A 33 -5.89 17.54 4.52
CA THR A 33 -6.53 18.80 4.94
C THR A 33 -7.84 18.59 5.71
N TRP A 34 -8.21 17.34 6.01
CA TRP A 34 -9.44 16.97 6.69
C TRP A 34 -9.21 15.85 7.71
N ARG A 35 -10.00 15.89 8.78
CA ARG A 35 -9.96 14.92 9.89
C ARG A 35 -10.73 13.66 9.54
N THR A 36 -10.22 12.49 9.92
CA THR A 36 -11.00 11.25 9.92
C THR A 36 -11.19 10.69 11.33
N ASN A 37 -12.40 10.18 11.59
CA ASN A 37 -12.69 9.36 12.77
C ASN A 37 -12.57 7.85 12.48
N PHE A 38 -12.34 7.46 11.22
CA PHE A 38 -12.14 6.06 10.86
C PHE A 38 -10.86 5.52 11.50
N ARG A 39 -10.94 4.30 12.04
CA ARG A 39 -9.82 3.51 12.55
C ARG A 39 -9.95 2.10 12.03
N GLY A 40 -8.83 1.50 11.65
CA GLY A 40 -8.78 0.16 11.08
C GLY A 40 -8.10 0.11 9.72
N ARG A 41 -8.15 -1.07 9.10
CA ARG A 41 -7.41 -1.40 7.89
C ARG A 41 -8.08 -0.84 6.64
N ILE A 42 -7.25 -0.37 5.72
CA ILE A 42 -7.64 0.11 4.40
C ILE A 42 -6.70 -0.42 3.32
N TYR A 43 -7.21 -0.55 2.11
CA TYR A 43 -6.37 -0.69 0.92
C TYR A 43 -5.71 0.64 0.56
N ILE A 44 -4.46 0.57 0.10
CA ILE A 44 -3.77 1.69 -0.52
C ILE A 44 -3.77 1.48 -2.03
N HIS A 45 -4.38 2.43 -2.72
CA HIS A 45 -4.43 2.49 -4.17
C HIS A 45 -3.40 3.50 -4.67
N ALA A 46 -2.48 3.05 -5.52
CA ALA A 46 -1.58 3.94 -6.25
C ALA A 46 -2.38 4.66 -7.33
N SER A 47 -2.55 5.98 -7.19
CA SER A 47 -3.32 6.79 -8.13
C SER A 47 -2.66 6.83 -9.52
N ALA A 48 -3.41 7.23 -10.55
CA ALA A 48 -2.92 7.32 -11.93
C ALA A 48 -1.77 8.31 -12.15
N LYS A 49 -1.46 9.18 -11.19
CA LYS A 49 -0.39 10.20 -11.31
C LYS A 49 0.77 9.89 -10.38
N ILE A 50 1.96 9.95 -10.96
CA ILE A 50 3.24 10.03 -10.25
C ILE A 50 3.58 11.51 -10.11
N VAL A 51 4.08 11.91 -8.94
CA VAL A 51 4.57 13.28 -8.71
C VAL A 51 6.07 13.27 -8.47
N ASP A 52 6.74 14.31 -8.97
CA ASP A 52 8.10 14.60 -8.58
C ASP A 52 8.08 15.19 -7.17
N VAL A 53 8.97 14.69 -6.33
CA VAL A 53 9.05 15.04 -4.91
C VAL A 53 10.49 15.36 -4.57
N GLU A 54 10.70 16.51 -3.94
CA GLU A 54 11.92 16.81 -3.23
C GLU A 54 11.77 16.39 -1.77
N PHE A 55 12.57 15.41 -1.36
CA PHE A 55 12.61 14.95 0.02
C PHE A 55 13.53 15.82 0.85
N SER A 56 13.16 16.06 2.11
CA SER A 56 14.07 16.66 3.08
C SER A 56 15.30 15.78 3.32
N THR A 57 16.39 16.33 3.85
CA THR A 57 17.61 15.56 4.18
C THR A 57 17.30 14.34 5.06
N GLY A 58 16.42 14.50 6.06
CA GLY A 58 16.02 13.40 6.94
C GLY A 58 15.24 12.31 6.21
N GLN A 59 14.31 12.69 5.33
CA GLN A 59 13.54 11.73 4.53
C GLN A 59 14.43 11.01 3.50
N THR A 60 15.38 11.71 2.85
CA THR A 60 16.35 11.08 1.95
C THR A 60 17.23 10.06 2.68
N ALA A 61 17.71 10.39 3.88
CA ALA A 61 18.45 9.45 4.71
C ALA A 61 17.59 8.23 5.09
N ASP A 62 16.32 8.45 5.43
CA ASP A 62 15.39 7.37 5.78
C ASP A 62 15.11 6.42 4.61
N LEU A 63 14.92 6.96 3.40
CA LEU A 63 14.75 6.18 2.18
C LEU A 63 16.00 5.34 1.84
N TYR A 64 17.18 5.92 2.04
CA TYR A 64 18.45 5.22 1.83
C TYR A 64 18.63 4.07 2.82
N LEU A 65 18.39 4.31 4.11
CA LEU A 65 18.51 3.28 5.16
C LEU A 65 17.53 2.12 4.97
N ASN A 66 16.39 2.37 4.33
CA ASN A 66 15.40 1.34 4.00
C ASN A 66 15.56 0.76 2.58
N ASN A 67 16.69 1.03 1.91
CA ASN A 67 17.01 0.51 0.58
C ASN A 67 15.97 0.85 -0.52
N ILE A 68 15.22 1.94 -0.37
CA ILE A 68 14.16 2.33 -1.33
C ILE A 68 14.68 3.23 -2.44
N TRP A 69 15.67 4.06 -2.12
CA TRP A 69 16.20 5.06 -3.04
C TRP A 69 17.70 5.24 -2.84
N TYR A 70 18.41 5.37 -3.96
CA TYR A 70 19.84 5.66 -3.97
C TYR A 70 20.16 6.81 -4.94
N PRO A 71 21.16 7.66 -4.62
CA PRO A 71 21.66 8.66 -5.55
C PRO A 71 22.08 8.02 -6.88
N GLY A 72 21.63 8.59 -8.00
CA GLY A 72 21.97 8.11 -9.35
C GLY A 72 21.17 6.89 -9.84
N VAL A 73 20.48 6.17 -8.96
CA VAL A 73 19.59 5.04 -9.32
C VAL A 73 18.12 5.46 -9.31
N GLY A 74 17.72 6.27 -8.33
CA GLY A 74 16.33 6.67 -8.16
C GLY A 74 15.49 5.61 -7.43
N PHE A 75 14.16 5.71 -7.59
CA PHE A 75 13.21 4.75 -7.05
C PHE A 75 13.14 3.48 -7.89
N SER A 76 12.78 2.37 -7.22
CA SER A 76 12.59 1.08 -7.87
C SER A 76 11.44 1.10 -8.89
N LYS A 77 11.43 0.13 -9.82
CA LYS A 77 10.40 0.06 -10.89
C LYS A 77 8.99 -0.16 -10.31
N GLU A 78 8.90 -0.84 -9.17
CA GLU A 78 7.66 -1.14 -8.46
C GLU A 78 6.95 0.13 -8.01
N MET A 79 7.69 1.21 -7.73
CA MET A 79 7.13 2.54 -7.41
C MET A 79 6.52 3.26 -8.62
N LYS A 80 6.67 2.71 -9.84
CA LYS A 80 6.02 3.21 -11.06
C LYS A 80 4.65 2.58 -11.31
N VAL A 81 4.24 1.61 -10.50
CA VAL A 81 2.90 1.02 -10.57
C VAL A 81 1.86 2.07 -10.18
N VAL A 82 0.86 2.25 -11.05
CA VAL A 82 -0.24 3.20 -10.90
C VAL A 82 -1.56 2.54 -11.28
N SER A 83 -2.68 3.15 -10.88
CA SER A 83 -4.04 2.63 -11.10
C SER A 83 -4.21 1.19 -10.59
N ALA A 84 -3.64 0.92 -9.42
CA ALA A 84 -3.62 -0.41 -8.82
C ALA A 84 -3.74 -0.33 -7.30
N ILE A 85 -4.33 -1.35 -6.68
CA ILE A 85 -4.19 -1.56 -5.23
C ILE A 85 -2.86 -2.26 -5.02
N ILE A 86 -1.96 -1.62 -4.27
CA ILE A 86 -0.58 -2.10 -4.11
C ILE A 86 -0.33 -2.72 -2.73
N GLY A 87 -1.29 -2.57 -1.82
CA GLY A 87 -1.13 -3.01 -0.45
C GLY A 87 -2.23 -2.50 0.45
N GLU A 88 -1.98 -2.56 1.75
CA GLU A 88 -2.90 -2.14 2.80
C GLU A 88 -2.13 -1.62 4.01
N VAL A 89 -2.82 -0.82 4.82
CA VAL A 89 -2.29 -0.22 6.04
C VAL A 89 -3.41 0.01 7.04
N GLU A 90 -3.08 0.11 8.32
CA GLU A 90 -4.04 0.42 9.38
C GLU A 90 -3.95 1.90 9.78
N ILE A 91 -5.09 2.60 9.82
CA ILE A 91 -5.18 3.92 10.43
C ILE A 91 -5.46 3.73 11.92
N ILE A 92 -4.48 4.05 12.76
CA ILE A 92 -4.58 3.87 14.22
C ILE A 92 -4.88 5.18 14.95
N ASP A 93 -4.52 6.33 14.37
CA ASP A 93 -4.87 7.63 14.95
C ASP A 93 -5.01 8.76 13.89
N CYS A 94 -5.50 9.93 14.31
CA CYS A 94 -5.64 11.13 13.50
C CYS A 94 -5.45 12.37 14.37
N VAL A 95 -4.27 12.98 14.30
CA VAL A 95 -3.82 14.07 15.18
C VAL A 95 -3.38 15.30 14.39
N GLN A 96 -3.24 16.45 15.05
CA GLN A 96 -2.74 17.68 14.41
C GLN A 96 -1.21 17.82 14.49
N ASN A 97 -0.57 17.21 15.48
CA ASN A 97 0.88 17.25 15.68
C ASN A 97 1.41 15.82 15.85
N HIS A 98 2.50 15.49 15.17
CA HIS A 98 3.16 14.20 15.26
C HIS A 98 4.68 14.39 15.05
N PRO A 99 5.55 13.67 15.76
CA PRO A 99 7.00 13.88 15.69
C PRO A 99 7.68 13.26 14.45
N SER A 100 6.97 12.42 13.69
CA SER A 100 7.52 11.79 12.48
C SER A 100 8.04 12.82 11.47
N ILE A 101 9.17 12.51 10.84
CA ILE A 101 9.74 13.27 9.72
C ILE A 101 8.82 13.30 8.48
N TRP A 102 7.80 12.43 8.45
CA TRP A 102 6.81 12.36 7.38
C TRP A 102 5.54 13.17 7.68
N ALA A 103 5.46 13.80 8.86
CA ALA A 103 4.37 14.69 9.24
C ALA A 103 4.58 16.12 8.73
N GLU A 104 3.65 16.62 7.93
CA GLU A 104 3.75 17.97 7.36
C GLU A 104 3.23 19.05 8.33
N LYS A 105 3.86 20.23 8.26
CA LYS A 105 3.39 21.42 8.98
C LYS A 105 2.54 22.26 8.04
N ALA A 106 1.40 22.75 8.53
CA ALA A 106 0.64 23.75 7.80
C ALA A 106 1.44 25.06 7.76
N ALA A 107 1.47 25.74 6.62
CA ALA A 107 2.07 27.07 6.54
C ALA A 107 1.23 28.08 7.35
N PRO A 108 1.84 29.19 7.82
CA PRO A 108 1.10 30.24 8.53
C PRO A 108 -0.09 30.74 7.71
N GLY A 109 -1.29 30.71 8.31
CA GLY A 109 -2.53 31.14 7.65
C GLY A 109 -3.22 30.08 6.79
N GLU A 110 -2.66 28.87 6.65
CA GLU A 110 -3.30 27.77 5.94
C GLU A 110 -4.17 26.89 6.85
N LYS A 111 -5.02 26.06 6.22
CA LYS A 111 -5.85 25.08 6.94
C LYS A 111 -4.95 24.07 7.67
N PRO A 112 -5.40 23.57 8.84
CA PRO A 112 -4.65 22.54 9.55
C PRO A 112 -4.52 21.27 8.69
N ILE A 113 -3.31 20.72 8.66
CA ILE A 113 -3.04 19.41 8.09
C ILE A 113 -3.20 18.38 9.21
N TRP A 114 -4.10 17.43 9.03
CA TRP A 114 -4.30 16.28 9.90
C TRP A 114 -3.35 15.15 9.50
N LYS A 115 -2.79 14.49 10.52
CA LYS A 115 -1.79 13.43 10.41
C LYS A 115 -2.51 12.14 10.75
N TRP A 116 -2.82 11.37 9.73
CA TRP A 116 -3.39 10.05 9.93
C TRP A 116 -2.23 9.12 10.25
N VAL A 117 -2.20 8.60 11.47
CA VAL A 117 -1.12 7.74 11.97
C VAL A 117 -1.36 6.34 11.46
N LEU A 118 -0.34 5.80 10.78
CA LEU A 118 -0.42 4.55 10.05
C LEU A 118 0.45 3.48 10.71
N ALA A 119 -0.04 2.24 10.73
CA ALA A 119 0.68 1.08 11.25
C ALA A 119 0.36 -0.19 10.46
N ASN A 120 1.11 -1.25 10.73
CA ASN A 120 0.92 -2.60 10.18
C ASN A 120 0.78 -2.61 8.64
N PRO A 121 1.73 -1.98 7.92
CA PRO A 121 1.67 -1.90 6.46
C PRO A 121 1.93 -3.28 5.84
N ILE A 122 1.28 -3.53 4.71
CA ILE A 122 1.55 -4.70 3.88
C ILE A 122 1.65 -4.21 2.44
N LEU A 123 2.83 -4.36 1.84
CA LEU A 123 3.04 -4.22 0.41
C LEU A 123 2.81 -5.58 -0.25
N TYR A 124 1.96 -5.62 -1.27
CA TYR A 124 1.72 -6.86 -2.00
C TYR A 124 2.89 -7.15 -2.93
N GLU A 125 3.26 -8.43 -3.01
CA GLU A 125 4.20 -8.89 -4.02
C GLU A 125 3.65 -8.64 -5.43
N LYS A 126 2.34 -8.85 -5.58
CA LYS A 126 1.61 -8.61 -6.83
C LYS A 126 0.54 -7.54 -6.61
N PRO A 127 0.67 -6.36 -7.23
CA PRO A 127 -0.38 -5.35 -7.16
C PRO A 127 -1.62 -5.82 -7.90
N ILE A 128 -2.79 -5.44 -7.40
CA ILE A 128 -4.07 -5.69 -8.06
C ILE A 128 -4.28 -4.58 -9.09
N LEU A 129 -4.01 -4.91 -10.36
CA LEU A 129 -3.95 -3.96 -11.48
C LEU A 129 -5.33 -3.51 -11.96
N ASN A 130 -5.34 -2.44 -12.77
CA ASN A 130 -6.52 -1.92 -13.47
C ASN A 130 -7.69 -1.50 -12.57
N VAL A 131 -7.40 -1.13 -11.31
CA VAL A 131 -8.40 -0.62 -10.38
C VAL A 131 -8.49 0.90 -10.53
N LYS A 132 -9.68 1.42 -10.86
CA LYS A 132 -9.92 2.86 -10.98
C LYS A 132 -10.03 3.51 -9.59
N GLY A 133 -9.15 4.45 -9.29
CA GLY A 133 -9.16 5.20 -8.03
C GLY A 133 -10.30 6.22 -7.95
N LYS A 134 -10.69 6.59 -6.72
CA LYS A 134 -11.71 7.60 -6.42
C LYS A 134 -11.23 8.56 -5.32
N LEU A 135 -11.90 9.70 -5.21
CA LEU A 135 -11.64 10.67 -4.13
C LEU A 135 -12.18 10.15 -2.80
N SER A 136 -11.61 10.67 -1.70
CA SER A 136 -11.97 10.30 -0.32
C SER A 136 -11.79 8.80 -0.06
N PHE A 137 -12.39 8.26 1.01
CA PHE A 137 -12.52 6.81 1.15
C PHE A 137 -13.56 6.27 0.17
N TRP A 138 -13.27 5.13 -0.43
CA TRP A 138 -14.17 4.44 -1.34
C TRP A 138 -14.09 2.94 -1.16
N GLU A 139 -15.04 2.22 -1.73
CA GLU A 139 -15.06 0.76 -1.73
C GLU A 139 -14.71 0.26 -3.15
N PRO A 140 -13.73 -0.66 -3.28
CA PRO A 140 -13.42 -1.26 -4.57
C PRO A 140 -14.64 -1.90 -5.22
N GLU A 141 -14.78 -1.70 -6.53
CA GLU A 141 -15.83 -2.34 -7.34
C GLU A 141 -15.47 -3.78 -7.72
N ILE A 142 -14.24 -4.19 -7.42
CA ILE A 142 -13.77 -5.57 -7.56
C ILE A 142 -13.88 -6.28 -6.21
N GLU A 143 -14.18 -7.58 -6.27
CA GLU A 143 -14.05 -8.43 -5.10
C GLU A 143 -12.59 -8.84 -4.93
N ILE A 144 -12.01 -8.54 -3.78
CA ILE A 144 -10.63 -8.87 -3.47
C ILE A 144 -10.63 -10.07 -2.53
N VAL A 145 -9.98 -11.14 -2.95
CA VAL A 145 -9.92 -12.41 -2.23
C VAL A 145 -8.47 -12.78 -1.94
N GLU A 146 -8.27 -13.54 -0.88
CA GLU A 146 -6.96 -14.04 -0.47
C GLU A 146 -6.74 -15.44 -1.03
N CYS A 147 -5.55 -15.69 -1.59
CA CYS A 147 -5.15 -17.03 -1.99
C CYS A 147 -4.90 -17.89 -0.75
N VAL A 148 -5.62 -19.01 -0.63
CA VAL A 148 -5.52 -19.93 0.52
C VAL A 148 -4.09 -20.41 0.77
N LYS A 149 -3.30 -20.59 -0.30
CA LYS A 149 -1.94 -21.14 -0.20
C LYS A 149 -0.87 -20.11 0.14
N CYS A 150 -0.87 -18.94 -0.48
CA CYS A 150 0.21 -17.95 -0.31
C CYS A 150 -0.18 -16.71 0.50
N GLY A 151 -1.46 -16.55 0.87
CA GLY A 151 -1.95 -15.40 1.63
C GLY A 151 -1.94 -14.07 0.86
N GLN A 152 -1.52 -14.05 -0.40
CA GLN A 152 -1.55 -12.85 -1.23
C GLN A 152 -2.98 -12.56 -1.69
N LYS A 153 -3.30 -11.27 -1.89
CA LYS A 153 -4.63 -10.83 -2.30
C LYS A 153 -4.69 -10.54 -3.79
N PHE A 154 -5.80 -10.92 -4.42
CA PHE A 154 -6.03 -10.83 -5.86
C PHE A 154 -7.45 -10.35 -6.16
N ASP A 155 -7.69 -9.89 -7.39
CA ASP A 155 -9.03 -9.77 -7.94
C ASP A 155 -9.64 -11.18 -8.08
N SER A 156 -10.86 -11.39 -7.57
CA SER A 156 -11.52 -12.69 -7.61
C SER A 156 -11.69 -13.23 -9.03
N ASN A 157 -11.78 -12.37 -10.04
CA ASN A 157 -11.96 -12.76 -11.44
C ASN A 157 -10.74 -13.42 -12.07
N ILE A 158 -9.56 -13.32 -11.46
CA ILE A 158 -8.32 -13.95 -11.97
C ILE A 158 -7.87 -15.15 -11.12
N MET A 159 -8.69 -15.54 -10.14
CA MET A 159 -8.41 -16.66 -9.26
C MET A 159 -9.00 -17.95 -9.81
N THR A 160 -8.45 -19.08 -9.39
CA THR A 160 -8.97 -20.41 -9.69
C THR A 160 -9.57 -21.02 -8.44
N GLU A 161 -10.66 -21.75 -8.59
CA GLU A 161 -11.36 -22.42 -7.49
C GLU A 161 -11.20 -23.94 -7.65
N ASP A 162 -10.95 -24.64 -6.53
CA ASP A 162 -10.93 -26.10 -6.49
C ASP A 162 -12.35 -26.70 -6.30
N ASP A 163 -12.43 -28.02 -6.09
CA ASP A 163 -13.71 -28.70 -5.85
C ASP A 163 -14.31 -28.44 -4.46
N GLY A 164 -13.52 -27.92 -3.52
CA GLY A 164 -13.91 -27.52 -2.18
C GLY A 164 -14.34 -26.04 -2.07
N SER A 165 -14.40 -25.32 -3.18
CA SER A 165 -14.64 -23.88 -3.25
C SER A 165 -13.54 -23.02 -2.59
N GLU A 166 -12.33 -23.54 -2.47
CA GLU A 166 -11.16 -22.78 -2.05
C GLU A 166 -10.55 -22.02 -3.24
N LYS A 167 -10.21 -20.74 -3.04
CA LYS A 167 -9.66 -19.87 -4.07
C LYS A 167 -8.13 -19.81 -4.01
N PHE A 168 -7.49 -20.10 -5.14
CA PHE A 168 -6.05 -20.08 -5.32
C PHE A 168 -5.64 -19.11 -6.44
N CYS A 169 -4.47 -18.50 -6.29
CA CYS A 169 -3.84 -17.85 -7.43
C CYS A 169 -3.31 -18.91 -8.41
N LEU A 170 -3.21 -18.54 -9.70
CA LEU A 170 -2.86 -19.47 -10.77
C LEU A 170 -1.57 -20.26 -10.48
N GLU A 171 -0.50 -19.58 -10.04
CA GLU A 171 0.78 -20.24 -9.70
C GLU A 171 0.66 -21.24 -8.55
N CYS A 172 -0.16 -20.91 -7.54
CA CYS A 172 -0.38 -21.80 -6.41
C CYS A 172 -1.18 -23.03 -6.82
N TYR A 173 -2.18 -22.84 -7.69
CA TYR A 173 -3.03 -23.89 -8.24
C TYR A 173 -2.26 -24.83 -9.16
N ASP A 174 -1.42 -24.30 -10.05
CA ASP A 174 -0.58 -25.09 -10.95
C ASP A 174 0.36 -26.03 -10.17
N VAL A 175 0.94 -25.56 -9.06
CA VAL A 175 1.76 -26.39 -8.18
C VAL A 175 0.94 -27.52 -7.54
N ILE A 176 -0.32 -27.25 -7.17
CA ILE A 176 -1.22 -28.28 -6.62
C ILE A 176 -1.49 -29.35 -7.69
N LEU A 177 -1.88 -28.96 -8.91
CA LEU A 177 -2.14 -29.88 -10.01
C LEU A 177 -0.90 -30.68 -10.44
N GLY A 178 0.28 -30.04 -10.49
CA GLY A 178 1.55 -30.70 -10.82
C GLY A 178 1.96 -31.77 -9.80
N ASN A 179 1.63 -31.56 -8.52
CA ASN A 179 1.81 -32.57 -7.48
C ASN A 179 0.82 -33.75 -7.65
N PHE A 180 -0.38 -33.53 -8.19
CA PHE A 180 -1.32 -34.62 -8.49
C PHE A 180 -0.92 -35.44 -9.72
N LEU A 181 -0.30 -34.82 -10.73
CA LEU A 181 0.12 -35.51 -11.96
C LEU A 181 1.44 -36.28 -11.82
N SER A 182 2.30 -35.93 -10.87
CA SER A 182 3.58 -36.63 -10.61
C SER A 182 3.45 -37.86 -9.71
N VAL A 183 2.26 -38.12 -9.15
CA VAL A 183 1.95 -39.25 -8.25
C VAL A 183 1.16 -40.37 -8.98
N ARG A 184 1.12 -40.34 -10.32
CA ARG A 184 0.52 -41.40 -11.16
C ARG A 184 1.55 -42.12 -12.01
#